data_AF-P82885-F1
#
_entry.id   AF-P82885-F1
#
_cell.length_a   1.000
_cell.length_b   1.000
_cell.length_c   1.000
_cell.angle_alpha   90.00
_cell.angle_beta   90.00
_cell.angle_gamma   90.00
#
_symmetry.space_group_name_H-M   'P 1'
#
loop_
_entity.id
_entity.type
_entity.pdbx_description
1 polymer ?
#
loop_
_entity_poly.entity_id
_entity_poly.type
_entity_poly.pdbx_seq_one_letter_code
_entity_poly.pdbx_strand_id
1 'polypeptide(L)'
;SPPGNWQKADVTFDSNTAFESLVVSPDKKTVENVGVSQVAPDNPERFDGSPCVLGSPGFRSGKHFFEVKYGTQREWAVGLAGKSVKRKGYLRLVPEERIWQKGLWWLG
;
A
#
# COMPACT_ATOMS: atom_id res chain seq x y z
N SER A 1 -3.67 -20.38 -2.01
CA SER A 1 -3.77 -20.18 -0.54
C SER A 1 -2.59 -20.81 0.18
N PRO A 2 -2.06 -20.17 1.24
CA PRO A 2 -1.01 -20.79 2.05
C PRO A 2 -1.54 -22.00 2.83
N PRO A 3 -0.70 -22.99 3.18
CA PRO A 3 -1.12 -24.14 3.98
C PRO A 3 -1.51 -23.74 5.41
N GLY A 4 -2.57 -24.35 5.93
CA GLY A 4 -3.11 -24.11 7.28
C GLY A 4 -4.35 -23.21 7.32
N ASN A 5 -4.78 -22.84 8.53
CA ASN A 5 -5.98 -22.05 8.76
C ASN A 5 -5.72 -20.55 8.52
N TRP A 6 -5.61 -20.16 7.25
CA TRP A 6 -5.48 -18.77 6.81
C TRP A 6 -6.83 -18.22 6.34
N GLN A 7 -7.15 -17.00 6.74
CA GLN A 7 -8.35 -16.29 6.29
C GLN A 7 -8.00 -15.40 5.11
N LYS A 8 -8.76 -15.49 4.01
CA LYS A 8 -8.63 -14.57 2.87
C LYS A 8 -9.19 -13.22 3.28
N ALA A 9 -8.34 -12.20 3.34
CA ALA A 9 -8.74 -10.84 3.63
C ALA A 9 -9.26 -10.17 2.37
N ASP A 10 -10.46 -9.59 2.44
CA ASP A 10 -10.95 -8.71 1.39
C ASP A 10 -10.42 -7.29 1.63
N VAL A 11 -9.26 -7.00 1.05
CA VAL A 11 -8.58 -5.70 1.20
C VAL A 11 -9.05 -4.74 0.11
N THR A 12 -9.29 -3.49 0.49
CA THR A 12 -9.55 -2.36 -0.43
C THR A 12 -8.55 -1.24 -0.17
N PHE A 13 -8.14 -0.51 -1.20
CA PHE A 13 -7.28 0.66 -1.06
C PHE A 13 -8.02 1.84 -0.42
N ASP A 14 -7.33 2.53 0.49
CA ASP A 14 -7.82 3.74 1.13
C ASP A 14 -7.30 4.99 0.42
N SER A 15 -8.17 5.62 -0.38
CA SER A 15 -7.89 6.85 -1.14
C SER A 15 -7.44 8.03 -0.27
N ASN A 16 -7.77 8.07 1.01
CA ASN A 16 -7.31 9.13 1.92
C ASN A 16 -5.80 9.04 2.18
N THR A 17 -5.24 7.83 2.08
CA THR A 17 -3.82 7.58 2.33
C THR A 17 -2.96 7.71 1.07
N ALA A 18 -3.56 7.62 -0.11
CA ALA A 18 -2.85 7.52 -1.37
C ALA A 18 -1.97 8.75 -1.65
N PHE A 19 -0.73 8.51 -2.06
CA PHE A 19 0.13 9.55 -2.61
C PHE A 19 -0.53 10.26 -3.79
N GLU A 20 -0.22 11.54 -4.00
CA GLU A 20 -0.94 12.42 -4.91
C GLU A 20 -1.03 11.94 -6.37
N SER A 21 -0.04 11.20 -6.86
CA SER A 21 -0.07 10.65 -8.23
C SER A 21 -0.74 9.27 -8.33
N LEU A 22 -1.18 8.70 -7.20
CA LEU A 22 -1.84 7.40 -7.14
C LEU A 22 -3.36 7.55 -7.19
N VAL A 23 -3.98 7.05 -8.26
CA VAL A 23 -5.43 7.03 -8.44
C VAL A 23 -5.98 5.67 -8.03
N VAL A 24 -6.90 5.67 -7.08
CA VAL A 24 -7.64 4.47 -6.64
C VAL A 24 -8.93 4.35 -7.46
N SER A 25 -9.20 3.16 -8.00
CA SER A 25 -10.41 2.87 -8.76
C SER A 25 -11.69 3.00 -7.92
N PRO A 26 -12.88 3.20 -8.53
CA PRO A 26 -14.14 3.32 -7.79
C PRO A 26 -14.47 2.12 -6.89
N ASP A 27 -14.09 0.91 -7.30
CA ASP A 27 -14.25 -0.33 -6.52
C ASP A 27 -13.18 -0.50 -5.42
N LYS A 28 -12.18 0.40 -5.37
CA LYS A 28 -11.04 0.39 -4.46
C LYS A 28 -10.19 -0.88 -4.54
N LYS A 29 -10.21 -1.60 -5.65
CA LYS A 29 -9.41 -2.82 -5.87
C LYS A 29 -8.19 -2.61 -6.76
N THR A 30 -8.10 -1.47 -7.44
CA THR A 30 -7.00 -1.13 -8.34
C THR A 30 -6.40 0.21 -7.94
N VAL A 31 -5.07 0.32 -8.08
CA VAL A 31 -4.35 1.59 -7.97
C VAL A 31 -3.47 1.75 -9.21
N GLU A 32 -3.46 2.95 -9.76
CA GLU A 32 -2.64 3.34 -10.91
C GLU A 32 -1.80 4.56 -10.53
N ASN A 33 -0.53 4.57 -10.93
CA ASN A 33 0.29 5.77 -10.86
C ASN A 33 0.20 6.53 -12.18
N VAL A 34 -0.49 7.67 -12.19
CA VAL A 34 -0.71 8.46 -13.41
C VAL A 34 0.43 9.45 -13.70
N GLY A 35 1.50 9.45 -12.89
CA GLY A 35 2.71 10.24 -13.10
C GLY A 35 2.58 11.75 -12.85
N VAL A 36 1.37 12.24 -12.60
CA VAL A 36 1.08 13.65 -12.27
C VAL A 36 0.23 13.75 -11.01
N SER A 37 0.52 14.76 -10.19
CA SER A 37 -0.20 15.03 -8.95
C SER A 37 -1.67 15.30 -9.22
N GLN A 38 -2.55 14.59 -8.50
CA GLN A 38 -3.99 14.78 -8.58
C GLN A 38 -4.45 15.78 -7.52
N VAL A 39 -5.53 16.52 -7.81
CA VAL A 39 -6.17 17.38 -6.81
C VAL A 39 -6.84 16.50 -5.77
N ALA A 40 -6.24 16.44 -4.58
CA ALA A 40 -6.80 15.72 -3.44
C ALA A 40 -6.54 16.51 -2.15
N PRO A 41 -7.43 16.42 -1.14
CA PRO A 41 -7.20 17.10 0.13
C PRO A 41 -5.90 16.62 0.78
N ASP A 42 -5.03 17.54 1.18
CA ASP A 42 -3.93 17.22 2.09
C ASP A 42 -4.50 16.97 3.47
N ASN A 43 -4.50 15.69 3.86
CA ASN A 43 -4.99 15.24 5.14
C ASN A 43 -3.83 14.54 5.89
N PRO A 44 -3.93 14.36 7.22
CA PRO A 44 -2.88 13.74 8.02
C PRO A 44 -2.57 12.28 7.64
N GLU A 45 -3.48 11.58 6.97
CA GLU A 45 -3.37 10.16 6.61
C GLU A 45 -2.63 9.95 5.28
N ARG A 46 -2.60 10.98 4.43
CA ARG A 46 -2.01 10.98 3.09
C ARG A 46 -0.49 10.90 3.13
N PHE A 47 0.07 9.96 2.37
CA PHE A 47 1.50 9.94 2.06
C PHE A 47 1.87 11.10 1.13
N ASP A 48 2.88 11.91 1.48
CA ASP A 48 3.32 13.07 0.69
C ASP A 48 4.74 12.96 0.11
N GLY A 49 5.51 11.96 0.55
CA GLY A 49 6.92 11.81 0.18
C GLY A 49 7.27 10.46 -0.42
N SER A 50 6.32 9.53 -0.53
CA SER A 50 6.56 8.23 -1.15
C SER A 50 5.30 7.75 -1.86
N PRO A 51 5.41 7.15 -3.06
CA PRO A 51 4.27 6.69 -3.86
C PRO A 51 3.64 5.43 -3.25
N CYS A 52 2.94 5.62 -2.14
CA CYS A 52 2.34 4.57 -1.33
C CYS A 52 0.84 4.82 -1.12
N VAL A 53 0.11 3.74 -0.87
CA VAL A 53 -1.29 3.73 -0.46
C VAL A 53 -1.49 2.58 0.53
N LEU A 54 -2.35 2.76 1.53
CA LEU A 54 -2.70 1.69 2.45
C LEU A 54 -3.94 0.92 1.99
N GLY A 55 -3.99 -0.35 2.41
CA GLY A 55 -5.20 -1.15 2.39
C GLY A 55 -5.99 -1.05 3.70
N SER A 56 -7.28 -1.37 3.62
CA SER A 56 -8.23 -1.55 4.70
C SER A 56 -8.97 -2.89 4.50
N PRO A 57 -9.32 -3.64 5.55
CA PRO A 57 -9.12 -3.34 6.97
C PRO A 57 -7.68 -3.62 7.45
N GLY A 58 -7.31 -3.03 8.59
CA GLY A 58 -6.09 -3.41 9.30
C GLY A 58 -6.29 -4.66 10.17
N PHE A 59 -5.21 -5.37 10.45
CA PHE A 59 -5.23 -6.61 11.24
C PHE A 59 -4.60 -6.41 12.62
N ARG A 60 -5.18 -7.04 13.65
CA ARG A 60 -4.65 -7.01 15.04
C ARG A 60 -4.20 -8.37 15.56
N SER A 61 -4.71 -9.45 14.96
CA SER A 61 -4.43 -10.84 15.35
C SER A 61 -4.84 -11.78 14.21
N GLY A 62 -4.50 -13.06 14.34
CA GLY A 62 -4.87 -14.11 13.38
C GLY A 62 -3.91 -14.25 12.21
N LYS A 63 -4.27 -15.15 11.28
CA LYS A 63 -3.52 -15.45 10.06
C LYS A 63 -4.35 -15.02 8.85
N HIS A 64 -3.90 -13.98 8.17
CA HIS A 64 -4.59 -13.39 7.03
C HIS A 64 -3.72 -13.48 5.78
N PHE A 65 -4.34 -13.68 4.63
CA PHE A 65 -3.67 -13.55 3.34
C PHE A 65 -4.52 -12.70 2.40
N PHE A 66 -3.85 -11.98 1.50
CA PHE A 66 -4.47 -11.25 0.41
C PHE A 66 -3.66 -11.54 -0.85
N GLU A 67 -4.30 -11.37 -2.00
CA GLU A 67 -3.68 -11.60 -3.30
C GLU A 67 -3.65 -10.26 -4.03
N VAL A 68 -2.50 -9.92 -4.61
CA VAL A 68 -2.35 -8.72 -5.44
C VAL A 68 -1.94 -9.17 -6.82
N LYS A 69 -2.72 -8.76 -7.82
CA LYS A 69 -2.35 -8.89 -9.22
C LYS A 69 -1.53 -7.67 -9.61
N TYR A 70 -0.29 -7.89 -10.00
CA TYR A 70 0.54 -6.88 -10.64
C TYR A 70 0.61 -7.18 -12.14
N GLY A 71 0.59 -6.12 -12.96
CA GLY A 71 0.75 -6.24 -14.41
C GLY A 71 2.22 -6.36 -14.82
N THR A 72 2.55 -5.86 -16.02
CA THR A 72 3.91 -5.81 -16.58
C THR A 72 4.74 -4.62 -16.08
N GLN A 73 4.38 -4.07 -14.91
CA GLN A 73 4.99 -2.85 -14.38
C GLN A 73 6.36 -3.12 -13.78
N ARG A 74 7.31 -2.20 -14.08
CA ARG A 74 8.73 -2.33 -13.71
C ARG A 74 8.97 -2.20 -12.21
N GLU A 75 8.15 -1.38 -11.55
CA GLU A 75 8.32 -1.05 -10.14
C GLU A 75 7.01 -1.29 -9.39
N TRP A 76 7.06 -2.14 -8.37
CA TRP A 76 5.94 -2.41 -7.47
C TRP A 76 6.43 -3.10 -6.21
N ALA A 77 5.77 -2.85 -5.07
CA ALA A 77 5.85 -3.71 -3.90
C ALA A 77 4.52 -3.72 -3.20
N VAL A 78 4.35 -4.79 -2.44
CA VAL A 78 3.24 -4.97 -1.54
C VAL A 78 3.80 -5.44 -0.19
N GLY A 79 3.09 -5.09 0.87
CA GLY A 79 3.61 -5.32 2.21
C GLY A 79 2.62 -5.03 3.30
N LEU A 80 3.15 -4.96 4.51
CA LEU A 80 2.46 -4.56 5.73
C LEU A 80 3.12 -3.30 6.27
N ALA A 81 2.29 -2.38 6.75
CA ALA A 81 2.73 -1.20 7.47
C ALA A 81 2.07 -1.17 8.85
N GLY A 82 2.83 -0.79 9.87
CA GLY A 82 2.27 -0.51 11.18
C GLY A 82 1.26 0.63 11.12
N LYS A 83 0.23 0.60 11.98
CA LYS A 83 -0.78 1.68 12.05
C LYS A 83 -0.17 3.09 12.19
N SER A 84 0.96 3.16 12.90
CA SER A 84 1.71 4.40 13.19
C SER A 84 2.82 4.72 12.18
N VAL A 85 2.83 4.09 10.99
CA VAL A 85 3.80 4.43 9.95
C VAL A 85 3.69 5.93 9.64
N LYS A 86 4.85 6.59 9.49
CA LYS A 86 4.88 8.02 9.17
C LYS A 86 4.20 8.27 7.82
N ARG A 87 3.51 9.39 7.69
CA ARG A 87 2.81 9.78 6.45
C ARG A 87 3.55 10.86 5.68
N LYS A 88 4.45 11.56 6.36
CA LYS A 88 5.12 12.74 5.82
C LYS A 88 6.61 12.46 5.58
N GLY A 89 7.13 12.91 4.45
CA GLY A 89 8.48 12.67 3.96
C GLY A 89 8.73 11.24 3.44
N TYR A 90 9.95 11.00 2.97
CA TYR A 90 10.34 9.71 2.38
C TYR A 90 10.35 8.57 3.41
N LEU A 91 9.70 7.45 3.08
CA LEU A 91 9.73 6.22 3.88
C LEU A 91 11.07 5.50 3.71
N ARG A 92 11.64 5.01 4.83
CA ARG A 92 12.67 3.97 4.76
C ARG A 92 11.93 2.65 4.87
N LEU A 93 11.92 1.87 3.79
CA LEU A 93 11.17 0.62 3.66
C LEU A 93 11.78 -0.53 4.49
N VAL A 94 11.92 -0.30 5.80
CA VAL A 94 12.64 -1.15 6.75
C VAL A 94 11.75 -1.50 7.97
N PRO A 95 12.01 -2.64 8.63
CA PRO A 95 11.22 -3.08 9.79
C PRO A 95 11.19 -2.08 10.95
N GLU A 96 12.24 -1.26 11.13
CA GLU A 96 12.32 -0.24 12.17
C GLU A 96 11.30 0.89 11.97
N GLU A 97 10.93 1.19 10.72
CA GLU A 97 9.81 2.08 10.38
C GLU A 97 8.46 1.34 10.34
N ARG A 98 8.44 0.09 10.82
CA ARG A 98 7.27 -0.81 10.84
C ARG A 98 6.77 -1.15 9.44
N ILE A 99 7.68 -1.28 8.48
CA ILE A 99 7.36 -1.63 7.10
C ILE A 99 8.02 -2.96 6.76
N TRP A 100 7.22 -3.89 6.25
CA TRP A 100 7.69 -5.14 5.65
C TRP A 100 7.13 -5.21 4.26
N GLN A 101 7.99 -5.32 3.25
CA GLN A 101 7.55 -5.29 1.85
C GLN A 101 8.27 -6.35 1.03
N LYS A 102 7.65 -6.74 -0.07
CA LYS A 102 8.27 -7.50 -1.13
C LYS A 102 7.83 -6.96 -2.48
N GLY A 103 8.75 -6.88 -3.42
CA GLY A 103 8.42 -6.49 -4.78
C GLY A 103 9.65 -6.28 -5.64
N LEU A 104 9.40 -5.79 -6.85
CA LEU A 104 10.43 -5.33 -7.77
C LEU A 104 10.55 -3.82 -7.56
N TRP A 105 11.46 -3.40 -6.68
CA TRP A 105 11.94 -2.01 -6.65
C TRP A 105 13.42 -2.12 -6.96
N TRP A 106 13.81 -1.65 -8.14
CA TRP A 106 15.19 -1.67 -8.64
C TRP A 106 15.99 -2.92 -8.23
N LEU A 107 15.90 -3.94 -9.08
CA LEU A 107 17.06 -4.81 -9.33
C LEU A 107 18.18 -3.91 -9.88
N GLY A 108 19.08 -3.51 -8.99
CA GLY A 108 20.50 -3.39 -9.31
C GLY A 108 21.15 -4.76 -9.12
#